data_AF-A0ABC8U3D7-F1
#
_entry.id   AF-A0ABC8U3D7-F1
#
_cell.length_a   1.000
_cell.length_b   1.000
_cell.length_c   1.000
_cell.angle_alpha   90.00
_cell.angle_beta   90.00
_cell.angle_gamma   90.00
#
_symmetry.space_group_name_H-M   'P 1'
#
loop_
_entity.id
_entity.type
_entity.pdbx_description
1 polymer ?
#
loop_
_entity_poly.entity_id
_entity_poly.type
_entity_poly.pdbx_seq_one_letter_code
_entity_poly.pdbx_strand_id
1 'polypeptide(L)'
;MLMRNKNEQEVVSRERKDRRDFEQLSALATRMGLHSVPLFCSRQYAKVVVISKDPLPNYRSDLDDKRPQREVLLPFGLQNQVDAYLKAHLSRKSMNKERFPRSSSCSNLTTDGGLHEQKEPLTPRSVVAEGILRRKSLQLHNKQEDWQSPLIPYPKL
;
A
#
# COMPACT_ATOMS: atom_id res chain seq x y z
N MET A 1 10.79 14.81 24.87
CA MET A 1 11.83 15.17 23.88
C MET A 1 11.08 15.50 22.59
N LEU A 2 10.90 16.78 22.25
CA LEU A 2 10.22 17.14 21.00
C LEU A 2 11.26 17.44 19.92
N MET A 3 11.27 16.56 18.90
CA MET A 3 11.83 16.70 17.56
C MET A 3 12.67 17.96 17.29
N ARG A 4 13.92 17.98 17.76
CA ARG A 4 14.90 19.03 17.42
C ARG A 4 15.69 18.71 16.17
N ASN A 5 15.68 17.46 15.73
CA ASN A 5 16.44 16.99 14.59
C ASN A 5 15.72 17.37 13.28
N LYS A 6 16.49 17.90 12.33
CA LYS A 6 15.96 18.25 10.99
C LYS A 6 15.62 17.00 10.17
N ASN A 7 16.36 15.91 10.38
CA ASN A 7 16.28 14.68 9.57
C ASN A 7 15.15 13.74 10.01
N GLU A 8 14.71 13.84 11.26
CA GLU A 8 13.62 13.02 11.76
C GLU A 8 12.30 13.69 11.41
N GLN A 9 11.37 12.92 10.85
CA GLN A 9 10.05 13.41 10.47
C GLN A 9 9.01 13.22 11.58
N GLU A 10 9.17 12.15 12.37
CA GLU A 10 8.18 11.73 13.36
C GLU A 10 8.84 11.11 14.61
N VAL A 11 8.19 11.27 15.76
CA VAL A 11 8.48 10.51 16.98
C VAL A 11 7.25 9.69 17.35
N VAL A 12 7.49 8.41 17.57
CA VAL A 12 6.49 7.41 17.95
C VAL A 12 6.80 6.92 19.36
N SER A 13 5.90 7.16 20.30
CA SER A 13 6.02 6.64 21.67
C SER A 13 4.96 5.59 21.98
N ARG A 14 5.41 4.47 22.54
CA ARG A 14 4.59 3.36 23.03
C ARG A 14 4.53 3.32 24.56
N GLU A 15 5.18 4.26 25.23
CA GLU A 15 5.32 4.26 26.67
C GLU A 15 3.98 4.53 27.37
N ARG A 16 3.73 3.83 28.48
CA ARG A 16 2.50 4.04 29.27
C ARG A 16 2.42 5.42 29.90
N LYS A 17 3.57 6.07 30.16
CA LYS A 17 3.66 7.41 30.73
C LYS A 17 3.16 8.46 29.75
N ASP A 18 3.69 8.43 28.52
CA ASP A 18 3.33 9.38 27.46
C ASP A 18 1.85 9.30 27.06
N ARG A 19 1.20 8.16 27.29
CA ARG A 19 -0.25 8.02 27.12
C ARG A 19 -1.05 8.79 28.17
N ARG A 20 -0.58 8.84 29.41
CA ARG A 20 -1.26 9.58 30.51
C ARG A 20 -1.03 11.07 30.35
N ASP A 21 0.18 11.44 29.97
CA ASP A 21 0.61 12.84 29.80
C ASP A 21 0.36 13.34 28.37
N PHE A 22 -0.49 12.64 27.58
CA PHE A 22 -0.72 12.95 26.17
C PHE A 22 -1.19 14.38 25.97
N GLU A 23 -2.06 14.90 26.83
CA GLU A 23 -2.57 16.26 26.75
C GLU A 23 -1.47 17.31 26.91
N GLN A 24 -0.50 17.05 27.79
CA GLN A 24 0.65 17.93 27.97
C GLN A 24 1.61 17.86 26.78
N LEU A 25 1.82 16.65 26.24
CA LEU A 25 2.64 16.42 25.06
C LEU A 25 2.01 17.02 23.79
N SER A 26 0.69 16.94 23.63
CA SER A 26 -0.04 17.49 22.49
C SER A 26 -0.06 19.02 22.54
N ALA A 27 -0.25 19.62 23.72
CA ALA A 27 -0.15 21.05 23.92
C ALA A 27 1.26 21.57 23.58
N LEU A 28 2.29 20.85 24.01
CA LEU A 28 3.68 21.18 23.67
C LEU A 28 3.97 21.03 22.17
N ALA A 29 3.47 19.97 21.53
CA ALA A 29 3.58 19.76 20.08
C ALA A 29 2.90 20.86 19.28
N THR A 30 1.68 21.24 19.67
CA THR A 30 0.93 22.32 19.02
C THR A 30 1.68 23.65 19.12
N ARG A 31 2.28 23.95 20.28
CA ARG A 31 3.13 25.14 20.46
C ARG A 31 4.38 25.13 19.57
N MET A 32 4.87 23.95 19.21
CA MET A 32 6.03 23.78 18.33
C MET A 32 5.62 23.63 16.86
N GLY A 33 4.34 23.81 16.51
CA GLY A 33 3.84 23.68 15.15
C GLY A 33 3.83 22.24 14.63
N LEU A 34 3.82 21.24 15.53
CA LEU A 34 3.80 19.83 15.18
C LEU A 34 2.40 19.25 15.31
N HIS A 35 2.10 18.28 14.47
CA HIS A 35 0.86 17.52 14.53
C HIS A 35 1.02 16.37 15.54
N SER A 36 0.11 16.31 16.50
CA SER A 36 0.03 15.19 17.44
C SER A 36 -1.29 14.45 17.20
N VAL A 37 -1.22 13.13 17.03
CA VAL A 37 -2.40 12.30 16.90
C VAL A 37 -2.29 11.14 17.89
N PRO A 38 -3.28 10.97 18.79
CA PRO A 38 -3.40 9.74 19.56
C PRO A 38 -3.92 8.67 18.60
N LEU A 39 -3.04 7.78 18.15
CA LEU A 39 -3.46 6.67 17.31
C LEU A 39 -4.02 5.57 18.20
N PHE A 40 -5.35 5.52 18.24
CA PHE A 40 -6.10 4.43 18.82
C PHE A 40 -6.10 3.27 17.82
N CYS A 41 -5.08 2.42 17.91
CA CYS A 41 -5.19 1.07 17.35
C CYS A 41 -6.42 0.41 18.03
N SER A 42 -7.28 -0.22 17.24
CA SER A 42 -8.62 -0.70 17.65
C SER A 42 -8.63 -1.35 19.05
N ARG A 43 -9.74 -1.24 19.77
CA ARG A 43 -10.03 -1.55 21.20
C ARG A 43 -9.26 -2.68 21.92
N GLN A 44 -8.53 -3.55 21.23
CA GLN A 44 -7.66 -4.62 21.74
C GLN A 44 -6.14 -4.33 21.64
N TYR A 45 -5.75 -3.22 21.00
CA TYR A 45 -4.40 -2.93 20.54
C TYR A 45 -3.77 -1.76 21.33
N ALA A 46 -2.44 -1.75 21.40
CA ALA A 46 -1.69 -0.81 22.23
C ALA A 46 -1.90 0.64 21.73
N LYS A 47 -2.17 1.57 22.65
CA LYS A 47 -2.31 3.01 22.31
C LYS A 47 -0.94 3.59 21.96
N VAL A 48 -0.79 4.27 20.83
CA VAL A 48 0.50 4.86 20.44
C VAL A 48 0.34 6.37 20.31
N VAL A 49 1.31 7.12 20.83
CA VAL A 49 1.37 8.57 20.67
C VAL A 49 2.33 8.88 19.53
N VAL A 50 1.85 9.58 18.51
CA VAL A 50 2.68 10.00 17.38
C VAL A 50 2.70 11.52 17.28
N ILE A 51 3.90 12.07 17.16
CA ILE A 51 4.13 13.50 16.93
C ILE A 51 4.92 13.61 15.62
N SER A 52 4.35 14.30 14.63
CA SER A 52 4.91 14.44 13.29
C SER A 52 4.97 15.91 12.86
N LYS A 53 5.88 16.22 11.95
CA LYS A 53 5.92 17.50 11.24
C LYS A 53 4.85 17.60 10.15
N ASP A 54 4.45 16.47 9.57
CA ASP A 54 3.40 16.39 8.54
C ASP A 54 2.04 16.03 9.14
N PRO A 55 0.94 16.38 8.45
CA PRO A 55 -0.39 15.92 8.84
C PRO A 55 -0.45 14.39 8.84
N LEU A 56 -0.85 13.83 9.97
CA LEU A 56 -0.92 12.39 10.17
C LEU A 56 -2.24 11.82 9.63
N PRO A 57 -2.21 10.66 8.95
CA PRO A 57 -3.43 9.95 8.56
C PRO A 57 -4.13 9.35 9.79
N ASN A 58 -5.46 9.21 9.72
CA ASN A 58 -6.28 8.69 10.81
C ASN A 58 -5.98 7.24 11.21
N TYR A 59 -5.39 6.43 10.31
CA TYR A 59 -5.06 5.03 10.56
C TYR A 59 -3.68 4.67 10.01
N ARG A 60 -2.91 3.91 10.81
CA ARG A 60 -1.56 3.45 10.47
C ARG A 60 -1.36 2.00 10.89
N SER A 61 -1.23 1.12 9.90
CA SER A 61 -1.08 -0.33 10.14
C SER A 61 0.31 -0.71 10.64
N ASP A 62 1.32 0.12 10.42
CA ASP A 62 2.70 -0.07 10.89
C ASP A 62 2.83 0.06 12.42
N LEU A 63 1.89 0.77 13.06
CA LEU A 63 1.87 0.99 14.50
C LEU A 63 1.01 -0.03 15.26
N ASP A 64 0.36 -0.94 14.55
CA ASP A 64 -0.49 -1.97 15.13
C ASP A 64 0.34 -3.20 15.54
N ASP A 65 0.81 -3.19 16.79
CA ASP A 65 1.64 -4.27 17.35
C ASP A 65 0.98 -5.64 17.40
N LYS A 66 -0.36 -5.68 17.39
CA LYS A 66 -1.11 -6.93 17.47
C LYS A 66 -1.97 -7.13 16.23
N ARG A 67 -1.55 -6.55 15.09
CA ARG A 67 -2.16 -6.90 13.81
C ARG A 67 -2.08 -8.42 13.71
N PRO A 68 -3.23 -9.13 13.69
CA PRO A 68 -3.19 -10.57 13.54
C PRO A 68 -2.50 -10.83 12.21
N GLN A 69 -1.28 -11.38 12.26
CA GLN A 69 -0.67 -11.95 11.07
C GLN A 69 -1.61 -13.09 10.70
N ARG A 70 -2.48 -12.85 9.72
CA ARG A 70 -3.26 -13.92 9.14
C ARG A 70 -2.23 -14.85 8.53
N GLU A 71 -2.07 -16.02 9.13
CA GLU A 71 -1.32 -17.11 8.50
C GLU A 71 -2.00 -17.39 7.17
N VAL A 72 -1.36 -16.96 6.09
CA VAL A 72 -1.79 -17.33 4.75
C VAL A 72 -1.23 -18.72 4.53
N LEU A 73 -2.06 -19.74 4.67
CA LEU A 73 -1.71 -21.09 4.25
C LEU A 73 -1.61 -21.08 2.71
N LEU A 74 -0.40 -20.87 2.20
CA LEU A 74 -0.11 -21.01 0.78
C LEU A 74 -0.02 -22.50 0.44
N PRO A 75 -0.80 -23.00 -0.53
CA PRO A 75 -0.62 -24.35 -1.04
C PRO A 75 0.82 -24.54 -1.53
N PHE A 76 1.44 -25.67 -1.17
CA PHE A 76 2.85 -25.96 -1.53
C PHE A 76 3.12 -25.86 -3.04
N GLY A 77 2.14 -26.22 -3.89
CA GLY A 77 2.23 -26.05 -5.33
C GLY A 77 2.38 -24.59 -5.78
N LEU A 78 1.63 -23.67 -5.14
CA LEU A 78 1.72 -22.24 -5.42
C LEU A 78 3.08 -21.68 -4.99
N GLN A 79 3.60 -22.12 -3.84
CA GLN A 79 4.90 -21.70 -3.36
C GLN A 79 6.02 -22.12 -4.32
N ASN A 80 6.01 -23.37 -4.78
CA ASN A 80 6.98 -23.86 -5.77
C ASN A 80 6.90 -23.11 -7.11
N GLN A 81 5.69 -22.77 -7.55
CA GLN A 81 5.48 -22.05 -8.80
C GLN A 81 6.02 -20.61 -8.69
N VAL A 82 5.76 -19.93 -7.58
CA VAL A 82 6.32 -18.59 -7.29
C VAL A 82 7.84 -18.64 -7.22
N ASP A 83 8.42 -19.64 -6.54
CA ASP A 83 9.87 -19.81 -6.44
C ASP A 83 10.51 -20.09 -7.81
N ALA A 84 9.86 -20.90 -8.65
CA ALA A 84 10.31 -21.16 -10.01
C ALA A 84 10.32 -19.89 -10.86
N TYR A 85 9.23 -19.10 -10.82
CA TYR A 85 9.17 -17.82 -11.53
C TYR A 85 10.18 -16.80 -11.01
N LEU A 86 10.38 -16.73 -9.69
CA LEU A 86 11.35 -15.82 -9.09
C LEU A 86 12.78 -16.18 -9.50
N LYS A 87 13.14 -17.47 -9.45
CA LYS A 87 14.45 -17.97 -9.92
C LYS A 87 14.65 -17.70 -11.41
N ALA A 88 13.64 -17.94 -12.25
CA ALA A 88 13.69 -17.65 -13.68
C ALA A 88 13.82 -16.15 -13.97
N HIS A 89 13.15 -15.30 -13.19
CA HIS A 89 13.27 -13.85 -13.34
C HIS A 89 14.66 -13.35 -12.91
N LEU A 90 15.19 -13.83 -11.79
CA LEU A 90 16.53 -13.48 -11.31
C LEU A 90 17.63 -13.96 -12.28
N SER A 91 17.49 -15.17 -12.85
CA SER A 91 18.43 -15.66 -13.86
C SER A 91 18.37 -14.81 -15.14
N ARG A 92 17.18 -14.43 -15.61
CA ARG A 92 17.03 -13.51 -16.76
C ARG A 92 17.57 -12.11 -16.48
N LYS A 93 17.42 -11.59 -15.25
CA LYS A 93 17.96 -10.28 -14.83
C LYS A 93 19.49 -10.30 -14.74
N SER A 94 20.07 -11.43 -14.33
CA SER A 94 21.51 -11.70 -14.34
C SER A 94 22.06 -11.75 -15.77
N MET A 95 21.41 -12.52 -16.66
CA MET A 95 21.83 -12.67 -18.07
C MET A 95 21.69 -11.37 -18.88
N ASN A 96 20.79 -10.46 -18.51
CA ASN A 96 20.66 -9.15 -19.16
C ASN A 96 21.70 -8.11 -18.70
N LYS A 97 22.49 -8.38 -17.64
CA LYS A 97 23.54 -7.45 -17.19
C LYS A 97 24.78 -7.48 -18.10
N GLU A 98 24.92 -8.49 -18.95
CA GLU A 98 26.10 -8.71 -19.80
C GLU A 98 25.86 -8.39 -21.30
N ARG A 99 24.71 -7.81 -21.67
CA ARG A 99 24.47 -7.34 -23.04
C ARG A 99 24.14 -5.85 -23.07
N PHE A 100 25.12 -5.05 -22.67
CA PHE A 100 25.21 -3.66 -23.16
C PHE A 100 26.32 -3.60 -24.22
N PRO A 101 26.03 -3.74 -25.51
CA PRO A 101 26.93 -3.21 -26.51
C PRO A 101 26.81 -1.69 -26.46
N ARG A 102 27.89 -1.03 -26.02
CA ARG A 102 28.19 0.34 -26.41
C ARG A 102 28.28 0.36 -27.94
N SER A 103 27.33 0.98 -28.63
CA SER A 103 27.61 1.78 -29.82
C SER A 103 26.39 2.58 -30.25
N SER A 104 26.70 3.66 -30.91
CA SER A 104 25.94 4.84 -31.33
C SER A 104 24.88 4.62 -32.41
N SER A 105 23.97 5.61 -32.47
CA SER A 105 23.45 6.26 -33.68
C SER A 105 21.98 6.02 -34.05
N CYS A 106 21.24 7.13 -33.98
CA CYS A 106 20.14 7.64 -34.80
C CYS A 106 18.95 6.77 -35.26
N SER A 107 17.78 7.38 -35.01
CA SER A 107 16.61 7.57 -35.89
C SER A 107 15.76 6.39 -36.35
N ASN A 108 14.50 6.48 -35.89
CA ASN A 108 13.23 6.28 -36.61
C ASN A 108 12.95 4.92 -37.25
N LEU A 109 11.86 4.29 -36.81
CA LEU A 109 10.82 3.75 -37.70
C LEU A 109 9.56 3.45 -36.88
N THR A 110 8.50 4.16 -37.22
CA THR A 110 7.10 3.83 -36.91
C THR A 110 6.69 2.54 -37.62
N THR A 111 5.66 1.90 -37.08
CA THR A 111 4.68 1.04 -37.76
C THR A 111 4.82 -0.48 -37.53
N ASP A 112 3.81 -0.98 -36.82
CA ASP A 112 3.02 -2.21 -37.08
C ASP A 112 3.23 -3.45 -36.19
N GLY A 113 2.08 -3.95 -35.73
CA GLY A 113 1.72 -5.37 -35.72
C GLY A 113 2.53 -6.33 -34.87
N GLY A 114 1.97 -6.77 -33.73
CA GLY A 114 2.55 -7.89 -32.99
C GLY A 114 1.79 -8.32 -31.76
N LEU A 115 0.49 -8.64 -31.93
CA LEU A 115 -0.33 -9.35 -30.96
C LEU A 115 0.37 -10.66 -30.55
N HIS A 116 0.82 -10.77 -29.30
CA HIS A 116 1.21 -12.08 -28.74
C HIS A 116 0.09 -12.53 -27.81
N GLU A 117 -0.99 -13.03 -28.40
CA GLU A 117 -1.96 -13.87 -27.69
C GLU A 117 -1.23 -15.17 -27.31
N GLN A 118 -0.78 -15.25 -26.06
CA GLN A 118 -0.45 -16.54 -25.48
C GLN A 118 -1.77 -17.25 -25.17
N LYS A 119 -2.12 -18.19 -26.04
CA LYS A 119 -3.29 -19.06 -25.93
C LYS A 119 -3.12 -19.99 -24.73
N GLU A 120 -3.61 -19.58 -23.56
CA GLU A 120 -3.88 -20.48 -22.44
C GLU A 120 -5.05 -21.42 -22.82
N PRO A 121 -5.02 -22.70 -22.40
CA PRO A 121 -6.07 -23.65 -22.76
C PRO A 121 -7.42 -23.18 -22.22
N LEU A 122 -8.33 -22.92 -23.16
CA LEU A 122 -9.73 -22.63 -22.94
C LEU A 122 -10.40 -23.84 -22.28
N THR A 123 -10.34 -23.90 -20.95
CA THR A 123 -11.40 -24.55 -20.20
C THR A 123 -12.68 -23.80 -20.55
N PRO A 124 -13.80 -24.46 -20.91
CA PRO A 124 -15.05 -23.78 -21.19
C PRO A 124 -15.57 -23.20 -19.87
N ARG A 125 -15.07 -22.02 -19.53
CA ARG A 125 -15.54 -21.21 -18.42
C ARG A 125 -16.97 -20.87 -18.76
N SER A 126 -17.90 -21.49 -18.03
CA SER A 126 -19.34 -21.35 -18.24
C SER A 126 -19.69 -19.89 -18.52
N VAL A 127 -20.32 -19.63 -19.67
CA VAL A 127 -20.75 -18.29 -20.12
C VAL A 127 -21.60 -17.60 -19.04
N VAL A 128 -22.35 -18.40 -18.26
CA VAL A 128 -23.11 -17.95 -17.10
C VAL A 128 -22.20 -17.45 -15.97
N ALA A 129 -21.11 -18.17 -15.66
CA ALA A 129 -20.14 -17.78 -14.65
C ALA A 129 -19.36 -16.51 -15.05
N GLU A 130 -19.07 -16.33 -16.35
CA GLU A 130 -18.47 -15.09 -16.86
C GLU A 130 -19.44 -13.90 -16.72
N GLY A 131 -20.70 -14.08 -17.08
CA GLY A 131 -21.74 -13.06 -16.92
C GLY A 131 -21.94 -12.63 -15.46
N ILE A 132 -21.91 -13.59 -14.53
CA ILE A 132 -21.99 -13.31 -13.09
C ILE A 132 -20.76 -12.51 -12.63
N LEU A 133 -19.55 -12.86 -13.07
CA LEU A 133 -18.35 -12.13 -12.67
C LEU A 133 -18.34 -10.71 -13.25
N ARG A 134 -18.73 -10.52 -14.52
CA ARG A 134 -18.85 -9.20 -15.14
C ARG A 134 -19.85 -8.31 -14.40
N ARG A 135 -21.03 -8.85 -14.04
CA ARG A 135 -22.04 -8.11 -13.26
C ARG A 135 -21.51 -7.70 -11.88
N LYS A 136 -20.79 -8.59 -11.19
CA LYS A 136 -20.15 -8.28 -9.89
C LYS A 136 -19.07 -7.21 -10.04
N SER A 137 -18.26 -7.30 -11.08
CA SER A 137 -17.21 -6.32 -11.39
C SER A 137 -17.80 -4.92 -11.60
N LEU A 138 -18.88 -4.82 -12.38
CA LEU A 138 -19.58 -3.56 -12.63
C LEU A 138 -20.15 -2.96 -11.33
N GLN A 139 -20.75 -3.79 -10.47
CA GLN A 139 -21.28 -3.33 -9.18
C GLN A 139 -20.19 -2.80 -8.24
N LEU A 140 -19.01 -3.43 -8.24
CA LEU A 140 -17.88 -2.97 -7.45
C LEU A 140 -17.30 -1.66 -7.99
N HIS A 141 -17.22 -1.52 -9.31
CA HIS A 141 -16.79 -0.27 -9.96
C HIS A 141 -17.71 0.90 -9.58
N ASN A 142 -19.03 0.72 -9.68
CA ASN A 142 -19.98 1.78 -9.31
C ASN A 142 -19.84 2.19 -7.84
N LYS A 143 -19.62 1.23 -6.93
CA LYS A 143 -19.37 1.54 -5.51
C LYS A 143 -18.06 2.28 -5.29
N GLN A 144 -17.03 1.97 -6.08
CA GLN A 144 -15.75 2.70 -6.03
C GLN A 144 -15.94 4.15 -6.47
N GLU A 145 -16.70 4.39 -7.54
CA GLU A 145 -17.04 5.75 -8.00
C GLU A 145 -17.84 6.53 -6.94
N ASP A 146 -18.81 5.89 -6.28
CA ASP A 146 -19.57 6.50 -5.17
C ASP A 146 -18.67 6.87 -3.98
N TRP A 147 -17.63 6.06 -3.70
CA TRP A 147 -16.66 6.36 -2.63
C TRP A 147 -15.67 7.46 -3.01
N GLN A 148 -15.38 7.63 -4.30
CA GLN A 148 -14.49 8.68 -4.81
C GLN A 148 -15.21 10.02 -5.00
N SER A 149 -16.54 10.02 -5.05
CA SER A 149 -17.33 11.25 -5.10
C SER A 149 -17.14 12.02 -3.78
N PRO A 150 -16.58 13.25 -3.82
CA PRO A 150 -16.32 14.03 -2.63
C PRO A 150 -17.61 14.26 -1.85
N LEU A 151 -17.59 13.94 -0.54
CA LEU A 151 -18.61 14.38 0.40
C LEU A 151 -18.77 15.90 0.24
N ILE A 152 -19.94 16.30 -0.26
CA ILE A 152 -20.37 17.69 -0.40
C ILE A 152 -20.10 18.43 0.93
N PRO A 153 -19.48 19.62 0.90
CA PRO A 153 -19.21 20.38 2.12
C PRO A 153 -20.52 20.77 2.80
N TYR A 154 -20.62 20.50 4.10
CA TYR A 154 -21.74 20.90 4.95
C TYR A 154 -22.07 22.40 4.80
N PRO A 155 -23.36 22.79 4.84
CA PRO A 155 -23.73 24.20 4.85
C PRO A 155 -23.21 24.85 6.14
N LYS A 156 -22.54 25.99 5.97
CA LYS A 156 -22.17 26.88 7.08
C LYS A 156 -23.46 27.44 7.68
N LEU A 157 -23.65 27.24 8.98
CA LEU A 157 -24.51 28.07 9.83
C LEU A 157 -23.61 29.00 10.64
#